data_AF-A0A374PA67-F1
#
_entry.id   AF-A0A374PA67-F1
#
_cell.length_a   1.000
_cell.length_b   1.000
_cell.length_c   1.000
_cell.angle_alpha   90.00
_cell.angle_beta   90.00
_cell.angle_gamma   90.00
#
_symmetry.space_group_name_H-M   'P 1'
#
loop_
_entity.id
_entity.type
_entity.pdbx_description
1 polymer ?
#
loop_
_entity_poly.entity_id
_entity_poly.type
_entity_poly.pdbx_seq_one_letter_code
_entity_poly.pdbx_strand_id
1 'polypeptide(L)'
;MRKKEMELIAARAARLAVCTTDDGIELDMTFEEYYQEYMDQLRNNDYQCLRMWIGWQIEEGSREAVEIMKMLIRSELQRAVG
;
A
#
# COMPACT_ATOMS: atom_id res chain seq x y z
N MET A 1 13.35 -1.60 -5.17
CA MET A 1 12.53 -2.68 -4.60
C MET A 1 12.42 -3.82 -5.59
N ARG A 2 12.46 -5.09 -5.17
CA ARG A 2 12.30 -6.23 -6.08
C ARG A 2 10.83 -6.40 -6.48
N LYS A 3 10.57 -6.95 -7.68
CA LYS A 3 9.21 -7.15 -8.21
C LYS A 3 8.27 -7.84 -7.21
N LYS A 4 8.72 -8.96 -6.60
CA LYS A 4 7.95 -9.72 -5.61
C LYS A 4 7.58 -8.92 -4.36
N GLU A 5 8.43 -7.99 -3.93
CA GLU A 5 8.16 -7.14 -2.77
C GLU A 5 7.10 -6.10 -3.12
N MET A 6 7.19 -5.51 -4.32
CA MET A 6 6.18 -4.57 -4.81
C MET A 6 4.81 -5.23 -4.91
N GLU A 7 4.73 -6.41 -5.52
CA GLU A 7 3.49 -7.18 -5.67
C GLU A 7 2.87 -7.50 -4.30
N LEU A 8 3.69 -7.90 -3.32
CA LEU A 8 3.19 -8.21 -1.98
C LEU A 8 2.69 -6.97 -1.23
N ILE A 9 3.39 -5.84 -1.34
CA ILE A 9 2.97 -4.57 -0.72
C ILE A 9 1.67 -4.07 -1.35
N ALA A 10 1.62 -4.01 -2.69
CA ALA A 10 0.45 -3.56 -3.42
C ALA A 10 -0.77 -4.45 -3.13
N ALA A 11 -0.60 -5.78 -3.11
CA ALA A 11 -1.70 -6.69 -2.83
C ALA A 11 -2.23 -6.57 -1.40
N ARG A 12 -1.37 -6.33 -0.40
CA ARG A 12 -1.81 -6.11 0.99
C ARG A 12 -2.51 -4.76 1.14
N ALA A 13 -1.95 -3.70 0.55
CA ALA A 13 -2.56 -2.37 0.56
C ALA A 13 -3.93 -2.37 -0.14
N ALA A 14 -4.05 -2.95 -1.33
CA ALA A 14 -5.31 -3.03 -2.06
C ALA A 14 -6.38 -3.84 -1.32
N ARG A 15 -6.01 -4.95 -0.67
CA ARG A 15 -6.95 -5.67 0.20
C ARG A 15 -7.44 -4.81 1.36
N LEU A 16 -6.53 -4.11 2.02
CA LEU A 16 -6.89 -3.24 3.14
C LEU A 16 -7.78 -2.08 2.67
N ALA A 17 -7.51 -1.47 1.50
CA ALA A 17 -8.36 -0.44 0.90
C ALA A 17 -9.78 -0.95 0.68
N VAL A 18 -9.95 -2.08 0.01
CA VAL A 18 -11.29 -2.66 -0.22
C VAL A 18 -12.02 -2.97 1.09
N CYS A 19 -11.32 -3.41 2.14
CA CYS A 19 -11.94 -3.74 3.43
C CYS A 19 -12.26 -2.51 4.31
N THR A 20 -11.71 -1.34 4.02
CA THR A 20 -11.85 -0.14 4.88
C THR A 20 -12.77 0.92 4.27
N THR A 21 -13.15 0.76 3.01
CA THR A 21 -14.13 1.62 2.32
C THR A 21 -15.58 1.13 2.49
N ASP A 22 -15.83 0.07 3.27
CA ASP A 22 -17.15 -0.58 3.44
C ASP A 22 -18.09 0.16 4.43
N ASP A 23 -18.02 1.49 4.48
CA ASP A 23 -18.87 2.35 5.33
C ASP A 23 -20.24 2.65 4.66
N GLY A 24 -20.66 1.83 3.70
CA GLY A 24 -21.92 2.02 2.96
C GLY A 24 -21.86 3.10 1.87
N ILE A 25 -20.67 3.62 1.58
CA ILE A 25 -20.36 4.42 0.39
C ILE A 25 -19.91 3.43 -0.69
N GLU A 26 -20.50 3.49 -1.88
CA GLU A 26 -20.08 2.67 -3.02
C GLU A 26 -18.55 2.75 -3.18
N LEU A 27 -17.88 1.60 -3.22
CA LEU A 27 -16.45 1.50 -3.46
C LEU A 27 -16.09 2.26 -4.75
N ASP A 28 -15.40 3.39 -4.64
CA ASP A 28 -14.94 4.17 -5.80
C ASP A 28 -13.96 3.37 -6.69
N MET A 29 -13.34 2.31 -6.13
CA MET A 29 -12.37 1.45 -6.84
C MET A 29 -12.43 -0.01 -6.34
N THR A 30 -12.27 -0.94 -7.27
CA THR A 30 -12.12 -2.38 -7.05
C THR A 30 -10.72 -2.75 -6.53
N PHE A 31 -10.57 -3.99 -6.02
CA PHE A 31 -9.25 -4.52 -5.63
C PHE A 31 -8.21 -4.37 -6.75
N GLU A 32 -8.59 -4.70 -7.99
CA GLU A 32 -7.67 -4.67 -9.13
C GLU A 32 -7.21 -3.24 -9.43
N GLU A 33 -8.12 -2.27 -9.34
CA GLU A 33 -7.81 -0.85 -9.56
C GLU A 33 -6.84 -0.32 -8.50
N TYR A 34 -7.10 -0.59 -7.21
CA TYR A 34 -6.15 -0.24 -6.15
C TYR A 34 -4.80 -0.94 -6.32
N TYR A 35 -4.82 -2.23 -6.69
CA TYR A 35 -3.60 -3.00 -6.88
C TYR A 35 -2.73 -2.41 -8.00
N GLN A 36 -3.32 -2.07 -9.15
CA GLN A 36 -2.58 -1.47 -10.25
C GLN A 36 -2.06 -0.07 -9.90
N GLU A 37 -2.87 0.77 -9.25
CA GLU A 37 -2.44 2.10 -8.82
C GLU A 37 -1.23 2.01 -7.88
N TYR A 38 -1.29 1.16 -6.87
CA TYR A 38 -0.18 0.98 -5.93
C TYR A 38 1.03 0.32 -6.59
N MET A 39 0.83 -0.60 -7.54
CA MET A 39 1.94 -1.17 -8.33
C MET A 39 2.65 -0.10 -9.16
N ASP A 40 1.91 0.80 -9.79
CA ASP A 40 2.49 1.86 -10.63
C ASP A 40 3.27 2.87 -9.77
N GLN A 41 2.72 3.27 -8.63
CA GLN A 41 3.43 4.08 -7.64
C GLN A 41 4.74 3.43 -7.17
N LEU A 42 4.72 2.13 -6.84
CA LEU A 42 5.91 1.40 -6.40
C LEU A 42 6.96 1.26 -7.51
N ARG A 43 6.54 0.99 -8.75
CA ARG A 43 7.42 0.89 -9.92
C ARG A 43 8.10 2.21 -10.23
N ASN A 44 7.36 3.31 -10.14
CA ASN A 44 7.84 4.66 -10.44
C ASN A 44 8.64 5.28 -9.29
N ASN A 45 8.73 4.58 -8.14
CA ASN A 45 9.31 5.10 -6.92
C ASN A 45 8.62 6.39 -6.42
N ASP A 46 7.35 6.56 -6.80
CA ASP A 46 6.49 7.68 -6.42
C ASP A 46 5.25 7.13 -5.72
N TYR A 47 5.43 6.78 -4.46
CA TYR A 47 4.39 6.19 -3.63
C TYR A 47 3.92 7.18 -2.55
N GLN A 48 3.86 8.48 -2.88
CA GLN A 48 3.35 9.52 -1.97
C GLN A 48 1.88 9.26 -1.61
N CYS A 49 1.03 8.95 -2.60
CA CYS A 49 -0.38 8.66 -2.37
C CYS A 49 -0.56 7.40 -1.50
N LEU A 50 0.15 6.31 -1.82
CA LEU A 50 0.16 5.09 -1.02
C LEU A 50 0.63 5.34 0.41
N ARG A 51 1.71 6.12 0.64
CA ARG A 51 2.19 6.45 1.99
C ARG A 51 1.17 7.26 2.78
N MET A 52 0.54 8.25 2.14
CA MET A 52 -0.46 9.10 2.77
C MET A 52 -1.68 8.28 3.18
N TRP A 53 -2.17 7.44 2.27
CA TRP A 53 -3.28 6.52 2.55
C TRP A 53 -2.93 5.54 3.68
N ILE A 54 -1.75 4.91 3.66
CA ILE A 54 -1.30 4.05 4.78
C ILE A 54 -1.23 4.85 6.08
N GLY A 55 -0.79 6.11 6.04
CA GLY A 55 -0.76 7.00 7.19
C GLY A 55 -2.14 7.18 7.84
N TRP A 56 -3.15 7.48 7.03
CA TRP A 56 -4.54 7.58 7.52
C TRP A 56 -5.02 6.27 8.13
N GLN A 57 -4.74 5.14 7.49
CA GLN A 57 -5.12 3.84 8.04
C GLN A 57 -4.45 3.55 9.39
N ILE A 58 -3.21 4.01 9.59
CA ILE A 58 -2.51 3.91 10.88
C ILE A 58 -3.19 4.79 11.94
N GLU A 59 -3.62 6.01 11.58
CA GLU A 59 -4.36 6.92 12.47
C GLU A 59 -5.70 6.32 12.92
N GLU A 60 -6.38 5.58 12.03
CA GLU A 60 -7.59 4.79 12.33
C GLU A 60 -7.29 3.49 13.11
N GLY A 61 -6.03 3.23 13.47
CA GLY A 61 -5.62 2.08 14.28
C GLY A 61 -5.40 0.78 13.51
N SER A 62 -5.27 0.81 12.18
CA SER A 62 -5.02 -0.37 11.36
C SER A 62 -3.63 -0.94 11.62
N ARG A 63 -3.58 -2.09 12.31
CA ARG A 63 -2.35 -2.87 12.49
C ARG A 63 -1.77 -3.36 11.17
N GLU A 64 -2.63 -3.66 10.19
CA GLU A 64 -2.20 -4.10 8.86
C GLU A 64 -1.45 -2.98 8.13
N ALA A 65 -1.93 -1.74 8.22
CA ALA A 65 -1.26 -0.57 7.65
C ALA A 65 0.16 -0.38 8.23
N VAL A 66 0.33 -0.60 9.53
CA VAL A 66 1.66 -0.56 10.18
C VAL A 66 2.60 -1.63 9.59
N GLU A 67 2.11 -2.85 9.35
CA GLU A 67 2.93 -3.91 8.75
C GLU A 67 3.30 -3.62 7.29
N ILE A 68 2.38 -3.03 6.52
CA ILE A 68 2.66 -2.58 5.14
C ILE A 68 3.73 -1.48 5.15
N MET A 69 3.63 -0.49 6.05
CA MET A 69 4.64 0.57 6.19
C MET A 69 6.02 0.00 6.56
N LYS A 70 6.08 -0.97 7.48
CA LYS A 70 7.33 -1.67 7.82
C LYS A 70 7.93 -2.39 6.62
N MET A 71 7.12 -3.01 5.78
CA MET A 71 7.59 -3.65 4.55
C MET A 71 8.17 -2.63 3.58
N LEU A 72 7.49 -1.49 3.36
CA LEU A 72 8.01 -0.39 2.54
C LEU A 72 9.37 0.09 3.04
N ILE A 73 9.49 0.41 4.32
CA ILE A 73 10.75 0.90 4.93
C ILE A 73 11.87 -0.13 4.78
N ARG A 74 11.60 -1.41 5.04
CA ARG A 74 12.63 -2.47 4.89
C ARG A 74 13.12 -2.58 3.46
N SER A 75 12.22 -2.56 2.49
CA SER A 75 12.56 -2.62 1.06
C SER A 75 13.38 -1.40 0.61
N GLU A 76 13.08 -0.22 1.14
CA GLU A 76 13.81 1.01 0.86
C GLU A 76 15.21 1.02 1.48
N LEU A 77 15.32 0.60 2.74
CA LEU A 77 16.62 0.44 3.39
C LEU A 77 17.49 -0.56 2.64
N GLN A 78 16.95 -1.73 2.26
CA GLN A 78 17.69 -2.72 1.47
C GLN A 78 18.19 -2.16 0.13
N ARG A 79 17.44 -1.26 -0.51
CA ARG A 79 17.87 -0.56 -1.72
C ARG A 79 18.96 0.48 -1.46
N ALA A 80 18.96 1.14 -0.30
CA ALA A 80 19.92 2.19 0.02
C ALA A 80 21.31 1.65 0.40
N VAL A 81 21.40 0.42 0.92
CA VAL A 81 22.67 -0.24 1.29
C VAL A 81 23.17 -1.28 0.28
N GLY A 82 22.42 -1.55 -0.78
CA GLY A 82 22.80 -2.50 -1.86
C GLY A 82 23.14 -1.78 -3.15
#